data_AF-A0A2L1KPV5-F1
#
_entry.id   AF-A0A2L1KPV5-F1
#
_cell.length_a   1.000
_cell.length_b   1.000
_cell.length_c   1.000
_cell.angle_alpha   90.00
_cell.angle_beta   90.00
_cell.angle_gamma   90.00
#
_symmetry.space_group_name_H-M   'P 1'
#
loop_
_entity.id
_entity.type
_entity.pdbx_description
1 polymer ?
#
loop_
_entity_poly.entity_id
_entity_poly.type
_entity_poly.pdbx_seq_one_letter_code
_entity_poly.pdbx_strand_id
1 'polypeptide(L)'
;MAKYPISNKADNDRIQIRSFWISERKAPYVYSFLKKTELCHRGDQLDLIRSAISTGLVLNNLFPDLANFINGLNERLTLADLNRFLNDGNTIDTEPKP
;
A
#
# COMPACT_ATOMS: atom_id res chain seq x y z
N MET A 1 18.21 36.10 27.43
CA MET A 1 18.72 34.83 26.87
C MET A 1 17.58 34.12 26.16
N ALA A 2 17.58 34.12 24.82
CA ALA A 2 16.60 33.38 24.04
C ALA A 2 16.94 31.88 24.14
N LYS A 3 16.01 31.06 24.62
CA LYS A 3 16.11 29.60 24.56
C LYS A 3 15.97 29.21 23.09
N TYR A 4 17.06 28.78 22.46
CA TYR A 4 16.99 28.10 21.18
C TYR A 4 16.06 26.89 21.33
N PRO A 5 15.02 26.73 20.49
CA PRO A 5 14.28 25.49 20.50
C PRO A 5 15.26 24.39 20.08
N ILE A 6 15.34 23.34 20.89
CA ILE A 6 16.07 22.12 20.56
C ILE A 6 15.44 21.59 19.27
N SER A 7 16.08 21.83 18.14
CA SER A 7 15.73 21.19 16.88
C SER A 7 16.04 19.71 17.08
N ASN A 8 15.01 18.92 17.38
CA ASN A 8 15.09 17.47 17.37
C ASN A 8 15.45 17.07 15.94
N LYS A 9 16.73 16.73 15.69
CA LYS A 9 17.19 16.21 14.39
C LYS A 9 16.31 15.07 13.86
N ALA A 10 15.68 14.30 14.74
CA ALA A 10 14.74 13.23 14.39
C ALA A 10 13.44 13.69 13.70
N ASP A 11 13.02 14.95 13.87
CA ASP A 11 11.86 15.50 13.13
C ASP A 11 12.25 15.98 11.72
N ASN A 12 13.54 16.19 11.44
CA ASN A 12 14.02 16.71 10.15
C ASN A 12 14.21 15.63 9.07
N ASP A 13 14.30 14.34 9.42
CA ASP A 13 14.46 13.22 8.48
C ASP A 13 13.10 12.62 8.05
N ARG A 14 12.08 13.45 7.88
CA ARG A 14 10.73 13.01 7.47
C ARG A 14 10.41 13.51 6.08
N ILE A 15 9.97 12.59 5.22
CA ILE A 15 9.38 12.94 3.93
C ILE A 15 7.87 13.09 4.12
N GLN A 16 7.35 14.29 3.87
CA GLN A 16 5.92 14.51 3.86
C GLN A 16 5.32 14.01 2.53
N ILE A 17 4.46 13.00 2.61
CA ILE A 17 3.62 12.59 1.49
C ILE A 17 2.39 13.49 1.49
N ARG A 18 2.17 14.25 0.40
CA ARG A 18 0.97 15.08 0.27
C ARG A 18 -0.27 14.19 0.22
N SER A 19 -1.29 14.56 0.98
CA SER A 19 -2.56 13.84 1.00
C SER A 19 -3.16 13.77 -0.40
N PHE A 20 -3.54 12.57 -0.82
CA PHE A 20 -4.33 12.34 -2.02
C PHE A 20 -5.73 11.84 -1.63
N TRP A 21 -6.69 12.09 -2.51
CA TRP A 21 -8.05 11.59 -2.33
C TRP A 21 -8.16 10.17 -2.84
N ILE A 22 -8.71 9.28 -2.01
CA ILE A 22 -9.13 7.94 -2.43
C ILE A 22 -10.58 8.03 -2.86
N SER A 23 -10.85 7.64 -4.10
CA SER A 23 -12.19 7.64 -4.68
C SER A 23 -12.53 6.26 -5.20
N GLU A 24 -13.80 5.87 -5.09
CA GLU A 24 -14.34 4.62 -5.62
C GLU A 24 -13.92 4.35 -7.08
N ARG A 25 -13.92 5.38 -7.94
CA ARG A 25 -13.54 5.24 -9.36
C ARG A 25 -12.07 4.88 -9.60
N LYS A 26 -11.16 5.27 -8.71
CA LYS A 26 -9.71 5.11 -8.90
C LYS A 26 -9.12 3.96 -8.09
N ALA A 27 -9.72 3.67 -6.94
CA ALA A 27 -9.25 2.64 -6.02
C ALA A 27 -10.47 2.02 -5.30
N PRO A 28 -11.31 1.25 -6.03
CA PRO A 28 -12.58 0.76 -5.50
C PRO A 28 -12.38 -0.11 -4.25
N TYR A 29 -11.33 -0.96 -4.24
CA TYR A 29 -11.02 -1.82 -3.10
C TYR A 29 -10.74 -1.03 -1.83
N VAL A 30 -9.77 -0.10 -1.92
CA VAL A 30 -9.33 0.69 -0.76
C VAL A 30 -10.45 1.63 -0.31
N TYR A 31 -11.23 2.19 -1.24
CA TYR A 31 -12.40 2.99 -0.91
C TYR A 31 -13.43 2.19 -0.10
N SER A 32 -13.83 1.01 -0.59
CA SER A 32 -14.76 0.12 0.11
C SER A 32 -14.23 -0.30 1.48
N PHE A 33 -12.95 -0.67 1.56
CA PHE A 33 -12.31 -1.04 2.82
C PHE A 33 -12.40 0.11 3.84
N LEU A 34 -11.90 1.30 3.50
CA LEU A 34 -11.91 2.46 4.40
C LEU A 34 -13.32 2.93 4.79
N LYS A 35 -14.32 2.69 3.94
CA LYS A 35 -15.73 2.99 4.26
C LYS A 35 -16.36 1.99 5.22
N LYS A 36 -16.00 0.70 5.10
CA LYS A 36 -16.56 -0.40 5.90
C LYS A 36 -15.84 -0.59 7.22
N THR A 37 -14.55 -0.26 7.31
CA THR A 37 -13.80 -0.34 8.56
C THR A 37 -14.23 0.82 9.45
N GLU A 38 -15.02 0.55 10.48
CA GLU A 38 -15.28 1.46 11.59
C GLU A 38 -13.99 1.63 12.42
N LEU A 39 -13.01 2.34 11.87
CA LEU A 39 -11.79 2.70 12.59
C LEU A 39 -12.18 3.74 13.64
N CYS A 40 -12.41 3.26 14.85
CA CYS A 40 -12.99 4.00 15.97
C CYS A 40 -12.14 5.21 16.41
N HIS A 41 -10.83 5.21 16.08
CA HIS A 41 -9.91 6.30 16.41
C HIS A 41 -9.08 6.76 15.21
N ARG A 42 -9.00 8.08 15.03
CA ARG A 42 -8.23 8.73 13.95
C ARG A 42 -6.75 8.37 13.96
N GLY A 43 -6.16 8.10 15.13
CA GLY A 43 -4.77 7.66 15.27
C GLY A 43 -4.52 6.31 14.58
N ASP A 44 -5.35 5.32 14.90
CA ASP A 44 -5.25 3.96 14.35
C ASP A 44 -5.42 3.95 12.82
N GLN A 45 -6.30 4.81 12.31
CA GLN A 45 -6.46 4.99 10.86
C GLN A 45 -5.19 5.54 10.20
N LEU A 46 -4.51 6.51 10.83
CA LEU A 46 -3.26 7.05 10.30
C LEU A 46 -2.13 6.03 10.33
N ASP A 47 -2.04 5.24 11.40
CA ASP A 47 -1.02 4.19 11.52
C ASP A 47 -1.24 3.06 10.52
N LEU A 48 -2.51 2.65 10.32
CA LEU A 48 -2.89 1.68 9.29
C LEU A 48 -2.52 2.18 7.88
N ILE A 49 -2.90 3.42 7.54
CA ILE A 49 -2.59 4.01 6.22
C ILE A 49 -1.07 4.12 6.04
N ARG A 50 -0.33 4.52 7.08
CA ARG A 50 1.15 4.59 7.00
C ARG A 50 1.76 3.22 6.73
N SER A 51 1.32 2.19 7.45
CA SER A 51 1.78 0.82 7.24
C SER A 51 1.44 0.30 5.83
N ALA A 52 0.23 0.56 5.36
CA ALA A 52 -0.24 0.17 4.04
C ALA A 52 0.53 0.88 2.92
N ILE A 53 0.81 2.19 3.03
CA ILE A 53 1.62 2.92 2.04
C ILE A 53 3.05 2.39 2.00
N SER A 54 3.68 2.17 3.15
CA SER A 54 5.05 1.63 3.22
C SER A 54 5.14 0.26 2.55
N THR A 55 4.23 -0.65 2.91
CA THR A 55 4.18 -2.01 2.31
C THR A 55 3.84 -1.94 0.82
N GLY A 56 2.83 -1.14 0.47
CA GLY A 56 2.40 -0.97 -0.92
C GLY A 56 3.47 -0.37 -1.82
N LEU A 57 4.31 0.54 -1.30
CA LEU A 57 5.44 1.10 -2.06
C LEU A 57 6.49 0.03 -2.39
N VAL A 58 6.85 -0.80 -1.41
CA VAL A 58 7.78 -1.92 -1.61
C VAL A 58 7.21 -2.92 -2.62
N LEU A 59 5.95 -3.33 -2.43
CA LEU A 59 5.29 -4.28 -3.33
C LEU A 59 5.12 -3.73 -4.74
N ASN A 60 4.76 -2.45 -4.91
CA ASN A 60 4.63 -1.82 -6.22
C ASN A 60 5.98 -1.72 -6.95
N ASN A 61 7.07 -1.54 -6.22
CA ASN A 61 8.42 -1.57 -6.81
C ASN A 61 8.81 -2.98 -7.29
N LEU A 62 8.39 -4.02 -6.57
CA LEU A 62 8.65 -5.42 -6.95
C LEU A 62 7.69 -5.92 -8.04
N PHE A 63 6.44 -5.47 -8.00
CA PHE A 63 5.33 -5.94 -8.85
C PHE A 63 4.44 -4.76 -9.29
N PRO A 64 4.82 -4.02 -10.35
CA PRO A 64 4.07 -2.85 -10.80
C PRO A 64 2.60 -3.12 -11.20
N ASP A 65 2.30 -4.33 -11.66
CA ASP A 65 0.95 -4.72 -12.09
C ASP A 65 0.02 -5.15 -10.95
N LEU A 66 0.55 -5.31 -9.72
CA LEU A 66 -0.21 -5.78 -8.57
C LEU A 66 -1.37 -4.84 -8.23
N ALA A 67 -1.16 -3.53 -8.35
CA ALA A 67 -2.20 -2.54 -8.07
C ALA A 67 -3.39 -2.67 -9.05
N ASN A 68 -3.12 -2.90 -10.33
CA ASN A 68 -4.17 -3.12 -11.34
C ASN A 68 -4.90 -4.44 -11.09
N PHE A 69 -4.16 -5.49 -10.76
CA PHE A 69 -4.72 -6.79 -10.41
C PHE A 69 -5.69 -6.71 -9.21
N ILE A 70 -5.25 -6.12 -8.10
CA ILE A 70 -6.07 -5.93 -6.89
C ILE A 70 -7.32 -5.10 -7.21
N ASN A 71 -7.18 -3.99 -7.93
CA ASN A 71 -8.33 -3.13 -8.25
C ASN A 71 -9.30 -3.79 -9.24
N GLY A 72 -8.83 -4.67 -10.13
CA GLY A 72 -9.68 -5.44 -11.04
C GLY A 72 -10.56 -6.47 -10.32
N LEU A 73 -10.04 -7.09 -9.25
CA LEU A 73 -10.79 -8.05 -8.43
C LEU A 73 -11.67 -7.37 -7.37
N ASN A 74 -11.24 -6.20 -6.87
CA ASN A 74 -11.95 -5.43 -5.85
C ASN A 74 -12.34 -6.33 -4.65
N GLU A 75 -13.60 -6.29 -4.20
CA GLU A 75 -14.07 -7.05 -3.03
C GLU A 75 -14.04 -8.58 -3.22
N ARG A 76 -13.78 -9.06 -4.45
CA ARG A 76 -13.64 -10.48 -4.76
C ARG A 76 -12.21 -10.99 -4.59
N LEU A 77 -11.25 -10.12 -4.29
CA LEU A 77 -9.85 -10.50 -4.10
C LEU A 77 -9.73 -11.54 -2.98
N THR A 78 -9.17 -12.71 -3.30
CA THR A 78 -8.86 -13.76 -2.33
C THR A 78 -7.35 -13.92 -2.13
N LEU A 79 -6.97 -14.64 -1.07
CA LEU A 79 -5.57 -15.04 -0.87
C LEU A 79 -5.06 -15.96 -1.99
N ALA A 80 -5.94 -16.79 -2.57
CA ALA A 80 -5.58 -17.65 -3.68
C ALA A 80 -5.22 -16.83 -4.94
N ASP A 81 -5.96 -15.76 -5.19
CA ASP A 81 -5.67 -14.83 -6.30
C ASP A 81 -4.30 -14.15 -6.13
N LEU A 82 -3.99 -13.69 -4.91
CA LEU A 82 -2.69 -13.10 -4.60
C LEU A 82 -1.55 -14.12 -4.73
N ASN A 83 -1.73 -15.33 -4.20
CA ASN A 83 -0.74 -16.40 -4.36
C ASN A 83 -0.50 -16.73 -5.83
N ARG A 84 -1.57 -16.81 -6.62
CA ARG A 84 -1.46 -17.05 -8.05
C ARG A 84 -0.67 -15.92 -8.73
N PHE A 85 -1.01 -14.66 -8.48
CA PHE A 85 -0.29 -13.52 -9.04
C PHE A 85 1.23 -13.56 -8.72
N LEU A 86 1.58 -13.87 -7.47
CA LEU A 86 2.97 -13.88 -7.02
C LEU A 86 3.79 -15.08 -7.53
N ASN A 87 3.13 -16.20 -7.83
CA ASN A 87 3.80 -17.44 -8.24
C ASN A 87 3.77 -17.67 -9.75
N ASP A 88 2.70 -17.30 -10.44
CA ASP A 88 2.57 -17.46 -11.90
C ASP A 88 3.53 -16.53 -12.67
N GLY A 89 3.93 -15.40 -12.08
CA GLY A 89 4.95 -14.50 -12.67
C GLY A 89 6.40 -14.97 -12.49
N ASN A 90 6.65 -16.00 -11.68
CA ASN A 90 7.98 -16.55 -11.36
C ASN A 90 8.26 -17.89 -12.04
N THR A 91 7.35 -18.42 -12.85
CA THR A 91 7.66 -19.52 -13.77
C THR A 91 8.48 -18.97 -14.93
N ILE A 92 9.77 -18.75 -14.68
CA ILE A 92 10.76 -18.74 -15.75
C ILE A 92 10.73 -20.16 -16.31
N ASP A 93 10.35 -20.32 -17.58
CA ASP A 93 10.47 -21.57 -18.33
C ASP A 93 11.90 -22.11 -18.19
N THR A 94 12.12 -22.97 -17.21
CA THR A 94 13.26 -23.88 -17.17
C THR A 94 12.89 -25.11 -18.00
N GLU A 95 12.47 -24.92 -19.25
CA GLU A 95 12.51 -26.01 -20.21
C GLU A 95 13.92 -26.03 -20.81
N PRO A 96 14.71 -27.10 -20.58
CA PRO A 96 15.97 -27.23 -21.28
C PRO A 96 15.63 -27.45 -22.76
N LYS A 97 16.07 -26.51 -23.60
CA LYS A 97 15.96 -26.63 -25.05
C LYS A 97 16.70 -27.91 -25.49
N PRO A 98 16.09 -28.77 -26.34
CA PRO A 98 16.66 -30.05 -26.74
C PRO A 98 18.00 -29.92 -27.46
#